data_AF-A0A938X9F6-F1
#
_entry.id   AF-A0A938X9F6-F1
#
_cell.length_a   1.000
_cell.length_b   1.000
_cell.length_c   1.000
_cell.angle_alpha   90.00
_cell.angle_beta   90.00
_cell.angle_gamma   90.00
#
_symmetry.space_group_name_H-M   'P 1'
#
loop_
_entity.id
_entity.type
_entity.pdbx_description
1 polymer ?
#
loop_
_entity_poly.entity_id
_entity_poly.type
_entity_poly.pdbx_seq_one_letter_code
_entity_poly.pdbx_strand_id
1 'polypeptide(L)'
;MTVQDLMITSLALMGEPADAVSDYRSYAVTAVNIVLSETLPLENQLREVKKEELLLQAPVMKELTDTIPYDTRLLMTCLSYGVAAKLTMEDDDPAKFNYLNGMYMQTFSSGTPGFSHPIDDAVWGGIDR
;
A
#
# COMPACT_ATOMS: atom_id res chain seq x y z
N MET A 1 12.08 -6.29 -2.74
CA MET A 1 10.96 -7.05 -3.31
C MET A 1 10.57 -6.37 -4.61
N THR A 2 10.44 -7.13 -5.69
CA THR A 2 10.05 -6.60 -7.00
C THR A 2 8.53 -6.49 -7.15
N VAL A 3 8.08 -5.78 -8.17
CA VAL A 3 6.65 -5.76 -8.57
C VAL A 3 6.15 -7.17 -8.88
N GLN A 4 6.97 -8.00 -9.53
CA GLN A 4 6.63 -9.39 -9.81
C GLN A 4 6.42 -10.20 -8.53
N ASP A 5 7.29 -10.05 -7.53
CA ASP A 5 7.15 -10.75 -6.25
C ASP A 5 5.83 -10.38 -5.55
N LEU A 6 5.45 -9.11 -5.61
CA LEU A 6 4.18 -8.62 -5.04
C LEU A 6 2.97 -9.17 -5.78
N MET A 7 3.05 -9.24 -7.11
CA MET A 7 2.01 -9.83 -7.94
C MET A 7 1.82 -11.31 -7.62
N ILE A 8 2.90 -12.09 -7.53
CA ILE A 8 2.82 -13.52 -7.16
C ILE A 8 2.17 -13.70 -5.78
N THR A 9 2.53 -12.85 -4.81
CA THR A 9 1.94 -12.87 -3.47
C THR A 9 0.43 -12.57 -3.54
N SER A 10 0.03 -11.61 -4.37
CA SER A 10 -1.37 -11.21 -4.56
C SER A 10 -2.19 -12.29 -5.25
N LEU A 11 -1.63 -12.96 -6.26
CA LEU A 11 -2.26 -14.09 -6.96
C LEU A 11 -2.49 -15.28 -6.01
N ALA A 12 -1.55 -15.56 -5.11
CA ALA A 12 -1.73 -16.58 -4.10
C ALA A 12 -2.94 -16.31 -3.19
N LEU A 13 -3.24 -15.03 -2.89
CA LEU A 13 -4.44 -14.64 -2.15
C LEU A 13 -5.73 -14.80 -2.96
N MET A 14 -5.63 -14.70 -4.29
CA MET A 14 -6.74 -14.95 -5.21
C MET A 14 -6.97 -16.45 -5.47
N GLY A 15 -6.05 -17.32 -5.05
CA GLY A 15 -6.06 -18.76 -5.36
C GLY A 15 -5.53 -19.07 -6.77
N GLU A 16 -4.83 -18.14 -7.39
CA GLU A 16 -4.26 -18.27 -8.73
C GLU A 16 -2.81 -18.79 -8.70
N PRO A 17 -2.37 -19.53 -9.72
CA PRO A 17 -0.99 -20.01 -9.79
C PRO A 17 -0.02 -18.88 -10.11
N ALA A 18 1.24 -19.03 -9.70
CA ALA A 18 2.26 -17.97 -9.83
C ALA A 18 2.62 -17.64 -11.28
N ASP A 19 2.40 -18.56 -12.23
CA ASP A 19 2.62 -18.34 -13.66
C ASP A 19 1.50 -17.52 -14.31
N ALA A 20 0.35 -17.34 -13.66
CA ALA A 20 -0.74 -16.50 -14.15
C ALA A 20 -0.36 -15.01 -14.25
N VAL A 21 0.77 -14.55 -13.69
CA VAL A 21 1.23 -13.15 -13.78
C VAL A 21 1.25 -12.62 -15.23
N SER A 22 1.50 -13.47 -16.22
CA SER A 22 1.45 -13.08 -17.64
C SER A 22 0.10 -12.51 -18.06
N ASP A 23 -0.98 -13.05 -17.49
CA ASP A 23 -2.36 -12.73 -17.85
C ASP A 23 -2.78 -11.38 -17.27
N TYR A 24 -2.08 -10.94 -16.22
CA TYR A 24 -2.28 -9.68 -15.52
C TYR A 24 -1.32 -8.58 -15.98
N ARG A 25 -0.37 -8.87 -16.88
CA ARG A 25 0.79 -7.99 -17.16
C ARG A 25 0.41 -6.59 -17.63
N SER A 26 -0.68 -6.44 -18.39
CA SER A 26 -1.12 -5.15 -18.95
C SER A 26 -1.65 -4.18 -17.89
N TYR A 27 -2.10 -4.66 -16.73
CA TYR A 27 -2.67 -3.85 -15.65
C TYR A 27 -1.96 -4.01 -14.31
N ALA A 28 -1.10 -5.02 -14.15
CA ALA A 28 -0.31 -5.31 -12.95
C ALA A 28 0.44 -4.09 -12.42
N VAL A 29 1.25 -3.46 -13.27
CA VAL A 29 2.07 -2.30 -12.89
C VAL A 29 1.17 -1.12 -12.48
N THR A 30 0.07 -0.90 -13.21
CA THR A 30 -0.89 0.15 -12.90
C THR A 30 -1.59 -0.09 -11.56
N ALA A 31 -2.04 -1.32 -11.30
CA ALA A 31 -2.66 -1.71 -10.04
C ALA A 31 -1.69 -1.48 -8.86
N VAL A 32 -0.43 -1.90 -9.02
CA VAL A 32 0.61 -1.66 -8.00
C VAL A 32 0.85 -0.18 -7.77
N ASN A 33 0.95 0.64 -8.83
CA ASN A 33 1.12 2.09 -8.70
C ASN A 33 -0.06 2.78 -7.99
N ILE A 34 -1.30 2.32 -8.22
CA ILE A 34 -2.48 2.82 -7.51
C ILE A 34 -2.34 2.54 -6.00
N VAL A 35 -2.06 1.29 -5.64
CA VAL A 35 -1.96 0.88 -4.24
C VAL A 35 -0.76 1.53 -3.54
N LEU A 36 0.38 1.71 -4.24
CA LEU A 36 1.53 2.46 -3.72
C LEU A 36 1.18 3.91 -3.38
N SER A 37 0.39 4.55 -4.24
CA SER A 37 -0.11 5.90 -3.99
C SER A 37 -1.03 5.97 -2.78
N GLU A 38 -1.98 5.03 -2.67
CA GLU A 38 -2.90 4.93 -1.53
C GLU A 38 -2.16 4.70 -0.21
N THR A 39 -1.07 3.90 -0.22
CA THR A 39 -0.31 3.47 0.97
C THR A 39 0.89 4.34 1.33
N LEU A 40 1.17 5.41 0.58
CA LEU A 40 2.26 6.36 0.88
C LEU A 40 2.25 6.89 2.32
N PRO A 41 1.10 7.29 2.91
CA PRO A 41 1.07 7.77 4.29
C PRO A 41 1.56 6.72 5.29
N LEU A 42 1.16 5.46 5.07
CA LEU A 42 1.53 4.34 5.94
C LEU A 42 3.02 3.99 5.81
N GLU A 43 3.56 4.00 4.59
CA GLU A 43 5.00 3.84 4.37
C GLU A 43 5.80 4.95 5.06
N ASN A 44 5.37 6.21 4.93
CA ASN A 44 6.04 7.33 5.59
C ASN A 44 6.00 7.23 7.12
N GLN A 45 4.90 6.75 7.71
CA GLN A 45 4.84 6.47 9.14
C GLN A 45 5.88 5.42 9.56
N LEU A 46 6.05 4.34 8.78
CA LEU A 46 7.08 3.34 9.06
C LEU A 46 8.49 3.92 8.94
N ARG A 47 8.72 4.79 7.95
CA ARG A 47 9.98 5.51 7.78
C ARG A 47 10.29 6.44 8.95
N GLU A 48 9.30 7.18 9.47
CA GLU A 48 9.48 8.02 10.67
C GLU A 48 9.93 7.19 11.88
N VAL A 49 9.25 6.06 12.15
CA VAL A 49 9.60 5.16 13.25
C VAL A 49 11.02 4.62 13.12
N LYS A 50 11.46 4.34 11.88
CA LYS A 50 12.81 3.88 11.58
C LYS A 50 13.85 5.00 11.45
N LYS A 51 13.44 6.27 11.53
CA LYS A 51 14.28 7.46 11.27
C LYS A 51 14.90 7.47 9.86
N GLU A 52 14.13 6.99 8.89
CA GLU A 52 14.46 7.04 7.46
C GLU A 52 13.88 8.31 6.82
N GLU A 53 14.42 8.71 5.67
CA GLU A 53 13.91 9.84 4.90
C GLU A 53 12.50 9.55 4.36
N LEU A 54 11.60 10.54 4.51
CA LEU A 54 10.23 10.45 4.02
C LEU A 54 10.18 10.59 2.51
N LEU A 55 9.26 9.85 1.91
CA LEU A 55 8.96 9.94 0.49
C LEU A 55 7.97 11.09 0.26
N LEU A 56 8.37 12.06 -0.56
CA LEU A 56 7.50 13.17 -0.95
C LEU A 56 6.36 12.73 -1.88
N GLN A 57 6.58 11.66 -2.63
CA GLN A 57 5.62 11.10 -3.57
C GLN A 57 5.78 9.58 -3.61
N ALA A 58 4.69 8.89 -3.94
CA ALA A 58 4.75 7.46 -4.16
C ALA A 58 5.67 7.12 -5.35
N PRO A 59 6.46 6.04 -5.26
CA PRO A 59 7.31 5.60 -6.34
C PRO A 59 6.43 5.09 -7.49
N VAL A 60 6.84 5.39 -8.72
CA VAL A 60 6.12 4.96 -9.93
C VAL A 60 6.92 3.84 -10.58
N MET A 61 6.37 2.63 -10.53
CA MET A 61 6.93 1.45 -11.18
C MET A 61 6.59 1.48 -12.68
N LYS A 62 7.51 0.97 -13.49
CA LYS A 62 7.41 0.87 -14.96
C LYS A 62 7.42 -0.57 -15.42
N GLU A 63 8.15 -1.43 -14.72
CA GLU A 63 8.37 -2.82 -15.10
C GLU A 63 8.08 -3.77 -13.92
N LEU A 64 7.76 -5.03 -14.25
CA LEU A 64 7.58 -6.08 -13.23
C LEU A 64 8.86 -6.36 -12.44
N THR A 65 10.01 -6.09 -13.04
CA THR A 65 11.34 -6.26 -12.44
C THR A 65 11.76 -5.10 -11.54
N ASP A 66 10.99 -4.00 -11.52
CA ASP A 66 11.32 -2.86 -10.67
C ASP A 66 11.24 -3.24 -9.20
N THR A 67 12.22 -2.77 -8.43
CA THR A 67 12.24 -2.95 -6.97
C THR A 67 11.38 -1.89 -6.32
N ILE A 68 10.45 -2.32 -5.46
CA ILE A 68 9.57 -1.43 -4.73
C ILE A 68 10.31 -0.92 -3.48
N PRO A 69 10.48 0.41 -3.31
CA PRO A 69 11.23 0.98 -2.18
C PRO A 69 10.34 1.19 -0.94
N TYR A 70 9.42 0.25 -0.66
CA TYR A 70 8.55 0.27 0.52
C TYR A 70 8.96 -0.82 1.51
N ASP A 71 8.53 -0.71 2.76
CA ASP A 71 8.78 -1.72 3.78
C ASP A 71 8.21 -3.08 3.36
N THR A 72 9.04 -4.12 3.47
CA THR A 72 8.65 -5.47 2.99
C THR A 72 7.47 -6.06 3.78
N ARG A 73 7.30 -5.72 5.07
CA ARG A 73 6.12 -6.18 5.83
C ARG A 73 4.87 -5.51 5.30
N LEU A 74 4.95 -4.23 4.97
CA LEU A 74 3.85 -3.49 4.38
C LEU A 74 3.46 -4.09 3.00
N LEU A 75 4.46 -4.45 2.19
CA LEU A 75 4.26 -5.12 0.90
C LEU A 75 3.56 -6.47 1.03
N MET A 76 4.01 -7.32 1.97
CA MET A 76 3.51 -8.69 2.16
C MET A 76 2.18 -8.79 2.91
N THR A 77 1.72 -7.70 3.51
CA THR A 77 0.47 -7.68 4.29
C THR A 77 -0.58 -6.81 3.60
N CYS A 78 -0.44 -5.49 3.69
CA CYS A 78 -1.43 -4.54 3.19
C CYS A 78 -1.49 -4.49 1.66
N LEU A 79 -0.35 -4.27 0.99
CA LEU A 79 -0.36 -4.04 -0.46
C LEU A 79 -0.78 -5.28 -1.24
N SER A 80 -0.40 -6.47 -0.79
CA SER A 80 -0.82 -7.72 -1.45
C SER A 80 -2.34 -7.88 -1.48
N TYR A 81 -3.06 -7.49 -0.42
CA TYR A 81 -4.52 -7.49 -0.44
C TYR A 81 -5.08 -6.40 -1.36
N GLY A 82 -4.51 -5.19 -1.32
CA GLY A 82 -4.95 -4.09 -2.16
C GLY A 82 -4.78 -4.41 -3.65
N VAL A 83 -3.62 -4.94 -4.03
CA VAL A 83 -3.32 -5.37 -5.41
C VAL A 83 -4.25 -6.50 -5.81
N ALA A 84 -4.39 -7.56 -4.99
CA ALA A 84 -5.31 -8.66 -5.27
C ALA A 84 -6.74 -8.15 -5.51
N ALA A 85 -7.24 -7.22 -4.68
CA ALA A 85 -8.56 -6.63 -4.87
C ALA A 85 -8.69 -5.92 -6.22
N LYS A 86 -7.71 -5.10 -6.63
CA LYS A 86 -7.76 -4.42 -7.94
C LYS A 86 -7.74 -5.41 -9.11
N LEU A 87 -6.98 -6.50 -9.01
CA LEU A 87 -6.92 -7.52 -10.07
C LEU A 87 -8.25 -8.27 -10.22
N THR A 88 -8.99 -8.46 -9.12
CA THR A 88 -10.32 -9.13 -9.14
C THR A 88 -11.47 -8.24 -9.58
N MET A 89 -11.25 -6.97 -9.94
CA MET A 89 -12.35 -6.06 -10.31
C MET A 89 -13.06 -6.47 -11.61
N GLU A 90 -12.37 -7.19 -12.50
CA GLU A 90 -12.95 -7.69 -13.75
C GLU A 90 -13.53 -9.10 -13.62
N ASP A 91 -13.18 -9.82 -12.56
CA ASP A 91 -13.78 -11.10 -12.23
C ASP A 91 -15.21 -10.80 -11.75
N ASP A 92 -16.24 -11.39 -12.37
CA ASP A 92 -17.67 -11.25 -11.98
C ASP A 92 -17.96 -11.96 -10.64
N ASP A 93 -17.06 -11.81 -9.67
CA ASP A 93 -17.09 -12.33 -8.31
C ASP A 93 -16.96 -11.17 -7.31
N PRO A 94 -18.07 -10.46 -7.06
CA PRO A 94 -18.08 -9.37 -6.08
C PRO A 94 -17.79 -9.85 -4.65
N ALA A 95 -17.99 -11.13 -4.33
CA ALA A 95 -17.69 -11.65 -3.00
C ALA A 95 -16.18 -11.70 -2.76
N LYS A 96 -15.41 -12.16 -3.76
CA LYS A 96 -13.95 -12.18 -3.72
C LYS A 96 -13.37 -10.77 -3.63
N PHE A 97 -13.84 -9.84 -4.47
CA PHE A 97 -13.44 -8.43 -4.39
C PHE A 97 -13.70 -7.83 -3.01
N ASN A 98 -14.92 -8.00 -2.47
CA ASN A 98 -15.29 -7.43 -1.17
C ASN A 98 -14.45 -8.00 -0.03
N TYR A 99 -14.15 -9.29 -0.06
CA TYR A 99 -13.28 -9.92 0.93
C TYR A 99 -11.86 -9.34 0.90
N LEU A 100 -11.23 -9.31 -0.28
CA LEU A 100 -9.86 -8.81 -0.44
C LEU A 100 -9.76 -7.31 -0.10
N ASN A 101 -10.73 -6.52 -0.58
CA ASN A 101 -10.80 -5.09 -0.25
C ASN A 101 -11.07 -4.86 1.23
N GLY A 102 -11.88 -5.70 1.88
CA GLY A 102 -12.09 -5.66 3.33
C GLY A 102 -10.80 -5.91 4.12
N MET A 103 -10.03 -6.93 3.74
CA MET A 103 -8.72 -7.23 4.35
C MET A 103 -7.71 -6.10 4.11
N TYR A 104 -7.69 -5.52 2.91
CA TYR A 104 -6.89 -4.34 2.60
C TYR A 104 -7.22 -3.16 3.52
N MET A 105 -8.50 -2.80 3.64
CA MET A 105 -8.93 -1.69 4.50
C MET A 105 -8.65 -1.95 5.98
N GLN A 106 -8.81 -3.19 6.44
CA GLN A 106 -8.49 -3.58 7.82
C GLN A 106 -7.00 -3.43 8.11
N THR A 107 -6.14 -3.96 7.24
CA THR A 107 -4.68 -3.90 7.41
C THR A 107 -4.16 -2.48 7.28
N PHE A 108 -4.69 -1.70 6.33
CA PHE A 108 -4.42 -0.27 6.18
C PHE A 108 -4.72 0.51 7.45
N SER A 109 -5.93 0.33 8.01
CA SER A 109 -6.34 1.01 9.24
C SER A 109 -5.53 0.56 10.45
N SER A 110 -5.27 -0.74 10.59
CA SER A 110 -4.49 -1.27 11.73
C SER A 110 -3.01 -0.90 11.67
N GLY A 111 -2.48 -0.71 10.46
CA GLY A 111 -1.09 -0.30 10.24
C GLY A 111 -0.88 1.18 10.55
N THR A 112 -1.92 2.00 10.53
CA THR A 112 -1.85 3.44 10.83
C THR A 112 -1.81 3.66 12.34
N PRO A 113 -0.64 3.98 12.96
CA PRO A 113 -0.61 4.30 14.37
C PRO A 113 -1.30 5.65 14.57
N GLY A 114 -2.18 5.74 15.57
CA GLY A 114 -2.77 7.03 15.96
C GLY A 114 -1.69 7.95 16.51
N PHE A 115 -1.11 8.80 15.67
CA PHE A 115 -0.17 9.82 16.13
C PHE A 115 -0.96 11.01 16.69
N SER A 116 -0.93 11.17 18.02
CA SER A 116 -1.29 12.43 18.65
C SER A 116 -0.08 13.36 18.58
N HIS A 117 -0.16 14.41 17.76
CA HIS A 117 0.74 15.54 17.95
C HIS A 117 0.25 16.35 19.16
N PRO A 118 1.14 16.78 20.08
CA PRO A 118 0.76 17.81 21.04
C PRO A 118 0.33 19.04 20.24
N ILE A 119 -0.87 19.53 20.50
CA ILE A 119 -1.29 20.84 20.03
C ILE A 119 -0.38 21.82 20.78
N ASP A 120 0.55 22.47 20.08
CA ASP A 120 1.16 23.68 20.61
C ASP A 120 0.03 24.72 20.71
N ASP A 121 -0.54 24.85 21.90
CA ASP A 121 -1.37 25.99 22.24
C ASP A 121 -0.53 27.23 21.98
N ALA A 122 -0.86 27.97 20.93
CA ALA A 122 -0.36 29.31 20.74
C ALA A 122 -0.88 30.16 21.90
N VAL A 123 -0.16 30.15 23.04
CA VAL A 123 -0.43 31.04 24.14
C VAL A 123 -0.23 32.44 23.59
N TRP A 124 -1.36 33.09 23.31
CA TRP A 124 -1.43 34.48 22.90
C TRP A 124 -1.06 35.35 24.11
N GLY A 125 0.24 35.46 24.36
CA GLY A 125 0.82 36.26 25.43
C GLY A 125 1.74 37.32 24.83
N GLY A 126 1.20 38.51 24.58
CA GLY A 126 1.98 39.63 24.07
C GLY A 126 1.18 40.90 23.81
N ILE A 127 0.40 41.37 24.79
CA ILE A 127 0.10 42.80 24.91
C ILE A 127 0.42 43.20 26.35
N ASP A 128 1.65 43.66 26.54
CA ASP A 128 2.08 44.38 27.73
C ASP A 128 1.21 45.64 27.90
N ARG A 129 0.73 45.87 29.13
CA ARG A 129 0.15 47.13 29.60
C ARG A 129 1.20 47.94 30.33
#